data_AF-Q49857-F1
#
_entry.id   AF-Q49857-F1
#
_cell.length_a   1.000
_cell.length_b   1.000
_cell.length_c   1.000
_cell.angle_alpha   90.00
_cell.angle_beta   90.00
_cell.angle_gamma   90.00
#
_symmetry.space_group_name_H-M   'P 1'
#
loop_
_entity.id
_entity.type
_entity.pdbx_description
1 polymer ?
#
loop_
_entity_poly.entity_id
_entity_poly.type
_entity_poly.pdbx_seq_one_letter_code
_entity_poly.pdbx_strand_id
1 'polypeptide(L)'
;MSIVLAIDTATAAVTAGIVAFDGHDCFTLAERVTVDAKAHVERLTPNVLVALADAELAMCELDAVVVGCGPGPFTGLRVGMATAAAYGHALGIPVHGVCSLDAIGVRTTGDTLVVTDARRHEVYWARYRDGVRIAGPAVGSPTDVDPGTALTVAGSPEHAALFGLPLCEPIYPTPAGLVAAVPDWSVSPIPLVALYLRRPDAKPITADNEPIVIGTLTPADVDRCAQLESQFFDGDNPWPAAAFDRELANSYNCYVGARTADTLVGYAGITRLGHTPPFEYEVHTIAVDPAYRGRGVGRRLLGELLDFAGSGAIYLEVRTDNETAIALYRSVGFERIGLRPRYYPASGADAYLMRREAQ
;
A
#
# COMPACT_ATOMS: atom_id res chain seq x y z
N MET A 1 28.21 -27.85 13.09
CA MET A 1 27.01 -27.13 13.54
C MET A 1 27.07 -25.78 12.86
N SER A 2 26.04 -25.46 12.09
CA SER A 2 25.93 -24.20 11.37
C SER A 2 25.17 -23.18 12.22
N ILE A 3 25.58 -21.91 12.17
CA ILE A 3 24.89 -20.80 12.80
C ILE A 3 24.04 -20.10 11.75
N VAL A 4 22.74 -20.07 11.97
CA VAL A 4 21.76 -19.57 11.01
C VAL A 4 21.04 -18.35 11.57
N LEU A 5 21.03 -17.26 10.81
CA LEU A 5 20.16 -16.12 11.08
C LEU A 5 18.77 -16.41 10.50
N ALA A 6 17.75 -16.47 11.35
CA ALA A 6 16.37 -16.66 10.94
C ALA A 6 15.55 -15.38 11.14
N ILE A 7 14.89 -14.88 10.10
CA ILE A 7 14.07 -13.67 10.16
C ILE A 7 12.68 -13.85 9.55
N ASP A 8 11.66 -13.20 10.12
CA ASP A 8 10.32 -13.13 9.53
C ASP A 8 9.68 -11.77 9.80
N THR A 9 9.00 -11.24 8.79
CA THR A 9 8.24 -9.99 8.83
C THR A 9 6.87 -10.14 8.14
N ALA A 10 6.38 -11.38 8.06
CA ALA A 10 5.12 -11.70 7.40
C ALA A 10 3.90 -11.46 8.30
N THR A 11 4.10 -11.47 9.62
CA THR A 11 3.06 -11.22 10.62
C THR A 11 3.28 -9.88 11.34
N ALA A 12 2.47 -9.59 12.37
CA ALA A 12 2.72 -8.45 13.26
C ALA A 12 4.01 -8.61 14.10
N ALA A 13 4.49 -9.85 14.25
CA ALA A 13 5.76 -10.15 14.91
C ALA A 13 6.92 -9.94 13.93
N VAL A 14 7.77 -8.96 14.22
CA VAL A 14 9.05 -8.75 13.55
C VAL A 14 10.09 -9.60 14.26
N THR A 15 10.38 -10.77 13.70
CA THR A 15 11.21 -11.80 14.33
C THR A 15 12.62 -11.77 13.74
N ALA A 16 13.63 -11.78 14.61
CA ALA A 16 14.98 -12.19 14.29
C ALA A 16 15.48 -13.16 15.36
N GLY A 17 16.16 -14.23 14.96
CA GLY A 17 16.79 -15.15 15.89
C GLY A 17 18.02 -15.82 15.31
N ILE A 18 18.90 -16.25 16.20
CA ILE A 18 20.11 -16.99 15.89
C ILE A 18 19.88 -18.44 16.28
N VAL A 19 20.05 -19.34 15.32
CA VAL A 19 19.72 -20.75 15.47
C VAL A 19 20.96 -21.58 15.17
N ALA A 20 21.32 -22.46 16.11
CA ALA A 20 22.29 -23.51 15.86
C ALA A 20 21.60 -24.69 15.17
N PHE A 21 22.15 -25.17 14.06
CA PHE A 21 21.60 -26.26 13.27
C PHE A 21 22.68 -27.31 12.98
N ASP A 22 22.40 -28.58 13.21
CA ASP A 22 23.37 -29.67 12.99
C ASP A 22 23.11 -30.51 11.72
N GLY A 23 22.08 -30.14 10.95
CA GLY A 23 21.61 -30.90 9.79
C GLY A 23 20.31 -31.65 10.04
N HIS A 24 19.92 -31.88 11.30
CA HIS A 24 18.70 -32.57 11.69
C HIS A 24 17.89 -31.76 12.70
N ASP A 25 18.53 -31.35 13.79
CA ASP A 25 17.92 -30.62 14.89
C ASP A 25 18.32 -29.13 14.86
N CYS A 26 17.41 -28.27 15.30
CA CYS A 26 17.64 -26.84 15.40
C CYS A 26 17.34 -26.34 16.83
N PHE A 27 18.21 -25.45 17.33
CA PHE A 27 18.08 -24.85 18.65
C PHE A 27 18.27 -23.33 18.55
N THR A 28 17.27 -22.57 19.01
CA THR A 28 17.37 -21.10 19.08
C THR A 28 18.34 -20.71 20.19
N LEU A 29 19.49 -20.13 19.83
CA LEU A 29 20.47 -19.58 20.77
C LEU A 29 19.97 -18.26 21.37
N ALA A 30 19.38 -17.40 20.52
CA ALA A 30 18.78 -16.14 20.94
C ALA A 30 17.67 -15.73 19.98
N GLU A 31 16.67 -15.00 20.49
CA GLU A 31 15.63 -14.40 19.66
C GLU A 31 15.23 -13.01 20.17
N ARG A 32 14.82 -12.17 19.22
CA ARG A 32 14.25 -10.85 19.44
C ARG A 32 13.03 -10.68 18.55
N VAL A 33 11.88 -10.53 19.21
CA VAL A 33 10.58 -10.34 18.57
C VAL A 33 10.04 -8.97 19.00
N THR A 34 9.67 -8.13 18.03
CA THR A 34 8.87 -6.93 18.30
C THR A 34 7.50 -7.10 17.67
N VAL A 35 6.44 -7.11 18.47
CA VAL A 35 5.06 -7.21 17.99
C VAL A 35 4.53 -5.82 17.67
N ASP A 36 4.85 -5.35 16.47
CA ASP A 36 4.30 -4.13 15.88
C ASP A 36 4.34 -4.26 14.36
N ALA A 37 3.16 -4.38 13.75
CA ALA A 37 3.01 -4.59 12.32
C ALA A 37 3.55 -3.44 11.45
N LYS A 38 3.77 -2.24 12.02
CA LYS A 38 4.29 -1.07 11.29
C LYS A 38 5.78 -0.87 11.47
N ALA A 39 6.39 -1.55 12.44
CA ALA A 39 7.76 -1.27 12.85
C ALA A 39 8.85 -2.13 12.17
N HIS A 40 8.51 -2.84 11.09
CA HIS A 40 9.41 -3.79 10.43
C HIS A 40 10.66 -3.13 9.84
N VAL A 41 10.58 -1.87 9.39
CA VAL A 41 11.72 -1.15 8.81
C VAL A 41 12.73 -0.78 9.88
N GLU A 42 12.27 -0.25 11.01
CA GLU A 42 13.13 0.28 12.07
C GLU A 42 13.51 -0.76 13.13
N ARG A 43 12.80 -1.90 13.23
CA ARG A 43 13.06 -2.91 14.27
C ARG A 43 13.80 -4.15 13.79
N LEU A 44 13.72 -4.52 12.50
CA LEU A 44 14.32 -5.77 12.03
C LEU A 44 15.83 -5.81 12.26
N THR A 45 16.57 -4.82 11.75
CA THR A 45 18.04 -4.77 11.93
C THR A 45 18.45 -4.66 13.41
N PRO A 46 17.83 -3.81 14.24
CA PRO A 46 18.10 -3.84 15.69
C PRO A 46 17.83 -5.20 16.34
N ASN A 47 16.75 -5.91 15.97
CA ASN A 47 16.48 -7.25 16.51
C ASN A 47 17.59 -8.24 16.11
N VAL A 48 18.11 -8.18 14.87
CA VAL A 48 19.24 -9.00 14.42
C VAL A 48 20.50 -8.72 15.25
N LEU A 49 20.86 -7.45 15.41
CA LEU A 49 22.08 -7.06 16.13
C LEU A 49 22.03 -7.45 17.61
N VAL A 50 20.87 -7.27 18.25
CA VAL A 50 20.70 -7.65 19.65
C VAL A 50 20.69 -9.18 19.79
N ALA A 51 20.01 -9.92 18.90
CA ALA A 51 20.02 -11.39 18.96
C ALA A 51 21.43 -11.98 18.77
N LEU A 52 22.27 -11.40 17.90
CA LEU A 52 23.68 -11.78 17.79
C LEU A 52 24.45 -11.51 19.09
N ALA A 53 24.24 -10.34 19.70
CA ALA A 53 24.89 -9.98 20.95
C ALA A 53 24.48 -10.92 22.11
N ASP A 54 23.19 -11.28 22.21
CA ASP A 54 22.70 -12.21 23.24
C ASP A 54 23.20 -13.65 23.02
N ALA A 55 23.41 -14.04 21.76
CA ALA A 55 24.03 -15.31 21.41
C ALA A 55 25.56 -15.30 21.58
N GLU A 56 26.15 -14.14 21.93
CA GLU A 56 27.60 -13.92 22.02
C GLU A 56 28.35 -14.24 20.72
N LEU A 57 27.72 -13.95 19.57
CA LEU A 57 28.27 -14.22 18.24
C LEU A 57 28.43 -12.94 17.42
N ALA A 58 29.45 -12.90 16.59
CA ALA A 58 29.69 -11.88 15.60
C ALA A 58 28.94 -12.18 14.29
N MET A 59 28.62 -11.12 13.53
CA MET A 59 27.94 -11.24 12.23
C MET A 59 28.68 -12.16 11.24
N CYS A 60 30.02 -12.20 11.29
CA CYS A 60 30.86 -13.02 10.43
C CYS A 60 30.82 -14.52 10.77
N GLU A 61 30.20 -14.91 11.88
CA GLU A 61 30.03 -16.31 12.29
C GLU A 61 28.74 -16.94 11.77
N LEU A 62 27.91 -16.18 11.05
CA LEU A 62 26.72 -16.70 10.38
C LEU A 62 27.11 -17.52 9.15
N ASP A 63 26.58 -18.74 9.05
CA ASP A 63 26.80 -19.66 7.92
C ASP A 63 25.68 -19.61 6.88
N ALA A 64 24.49 -19.16 7.26
CA ALA A 64 23.33 -19.01 6.37
C ALA A 64 22.29 -18.02 6.92
N VAL A 65 21.41 -17.56 6.04
CA VAL A 65 20.21 -16.80 6.41
C VAL A 65 18.96 -17.56 5.97
N VAL A 66 17.95 -17.63 6.82
CA VAL A 66 16.61 -18.13 6.49
C VAL A 66 15.60 -17.01 6.68
N VAL A 67 14.73 -16.80 5.69
CA VAL A 67 13.73 -15.73 5.70
C VAL A 67 12.34 -16.24 5.35
N GLY A 68 11.34 -15.79 6.11
CA GLY A 68 9.95 -15.99 5.77
C GLY A 68 9.53 -15.14 4.56
N CYS A 69 9.16 -15.80 3.47
CA CYS A 69 8.71 -15.18 2.22
C CYS A 69 7.19 -14.94 2.18
N GLY A 70 6.50 -15.11 3.31
CA GLY A 70 5.05 -14.96 3.43
C GLY A 70 4.29 -16.28 3.40
N PRO A 71 2.95 -16.24 3.21
CA PRO A 71 2.14 -15.08 2.90
C PRO A 71 2.14 -13.99 3.99
N GLY A 72 2.00 -12.74 3.59
CA GLY A 72 2.10 -11.56 4.47
C GLY A 72 1.93 -10.23 3.72
N PRO A 73 1.97 -9.09 4.42
CA PRO A 73 1.76 -7.77 3.82
C PRO A 73 2.92 -7.37 2.89
N PHE A 74 2.58 -6.64 1.82
CA PHE A 74 3.51 -6.27 0.73
C PHE A 74 4.81 -5.62 1.19
N THR A 75 4.72 -4.59 2.03
CA THR A 75 5.89 -3.87 2.54
C THR A 75 6.70 -4.74 3.50
N GLY A 76 6.04 -5.42 4.44
CA GLY A 76 6.68 -6.29 5.43
C GLY A 76 7.53 -7.37 4.79
N LEU A 77 6.98 -8.12 3.83
CA LEU A 77 7.72 -9.20 3.15
C LEU A 77 8.99 -8.69 2.45
N ARG A 78 8.91 -7.55 1.76
CA ARG A 78 10.09 -7.01 1.06
C ARG A 78 11.15 -6.50 2.00
N VAL A 79 10.77 -5.92 3.13
CA VAL A 79 11.75 -5.49 4.14
C VAL A 79 12.51 -6.70 4.68
N GLY A 80 11.83 -7.78 5.03
CA GLY A 80 12.46 -9.04 5.45
C GLY A 80 13.36 -9.63 4.36
N MET A 81 12.81 -9.88 3.18
CA MET A 81 13.53 -10.51 2.08
C MET A 81 14.73 -9.69 1.58
N ALA A 82 14.58 -8.37 1.44
CA ALA A 82 15.69 -7.49 1.02
C ALA A 82 16.78 -7.44 2.09
N THR A 83 16.41 -7.42 3.37
CA THR A 83 17.37 -7.47 4.49
C THR A 83 18.13 -8.79 4.50
N ALA A 84 17.44 -9.93 4.35
CA ALA A 84 18.08 -11.25 4.25
C ALA A 84 19.03 -11.34 3.05
N ALA A 85 18.58 -10.87 1.87
CA ALA A 85 19.41 -10.84 0.67
C ALA A 85 20.66 -9.95 0.85
N ALA A 86 20.52 -8.81 1.54
CA ALA A 86 21.64 -7.93 1.85
C ALA A 86 22.67 -8.61 2.78
N TYR A 87 22.22 -9.30 3.84
CA TYR A 87 23.12 -10.07 4.70
C TYR A 87 23.83 -11.20 3.94
N GLY A 88 23.08 -12.00 3.18
CA GLY A 88 23.65 -13.08 2.38
C GLY A 88 24.69 -12.58 1.37
N HIS A 89 24.39 -11.47 0.69
CA HIS A 89 25.32 -10.85 -0.24
C HIS A 89 26.57 -10.31 0.46
N ALA A 90 26.42 -9.60 1.58
CA ALA A 90 27.53 -8.99 2.30
C ALA A 90 28.48 -10.02 2.94
N LEU A 91 27.94 -11.14 3.42
CA LEU A 91 28.71 -12.20 4.09
C LEU A 91 29.12 -13.34 3.14
N GLY A 92 28.57 -13.37 1.93
CA GLY A 92 28.83 -14.45 0.96
C GLY A 92 28.21 -15.78 1.35
N ILE A 93 27.08 -15.77 2.07
CA ILE A 93 26.40 -16.95 2.61
C ILE A 93 25.03 -17.20 1.95
N PRO A 94 24.57 -18.46 1.86
CA PRO A 94 23.28 -18.79 1.25
C PRO A 94 22.09 -18.17 2.00
N VAL A 95 21.05 -17.79 1.24
CA VAL A 95 19.81 -17.23 1.77
C VAL A 95 18.63 -18.10 1.34
N HIS A 96 18.01 -18.81 2.30
CA HIS A 96 16.88 -19.69 2.07
C HIS A 96 15.56 -18.96 2.34
N GLY A 97 14.67 -18.97 1.35
CA GLY A 97 13.30 -18.49 1.52
C GLY A 97 12.36 -19.63 1.88
N VAL A 98 11.53 -19.46 2.91
CA VAL A 98 10.53 -20.46 3.35
C VAL A 98 9.15 -19.82 3.45
N CYS A 99 8.08 -20.64 3.45
CA CYS A 99 6.76 -20.11 3.75
C CYS A 99 6.63 -19.84 5.25
N SER A 100 6.21 -18.63 5.63
CA SER A 100 6.03 -18.22 7.02
C SER A 100 5.01 -19.06 7.77
N LEU A 101 3.99 -19.60 7.07
CA LEU A 101 3.07 -20.55 7.72
C LEU A 101 3.75 -21.90 8.03
N ASP A 102 4.74 -22.35 7.24
CA ASP A 102 5.47 -23.60 7.54
C ASP A 102 6.31 -23.42 8.81
N ALA A 103 6.86 -22.23 9.02
CA ALA A 103 7.61 -21.88 10.23
C ALA A 103 6.76 -21.86 11.51
N ILE A 104 5.43 -21.88 11.38
CA ILE A 104 4.50 -22.18 12.47
C ILE A 104 4.16 -23.67 12.45
N GLY A 105 3.67 -24.15 11.31
CA GLY A 105 3.10 -25.48 11.15
C GLY A 105 4.07 -26.61 11.51
N VAL A 106 5.35 -26.50 11.15
CA VAL A 106 6.40 -27.51 11.44
C VAL A 106 6.60 -27.76 12.94
N ARG A 107 6.14 -26.85 13.79
CA ARG A 107 6.21 -26.97 15.26
C ARG A 107 4.93 -27.53 15.89
N THR A 108 3.91 -27.79 15.09
CA THR A 108 2.61 -28.33 15.53
C THR A 108 2.59 -29.86 15.44
N THR A 109 1.72 -30.50 16.21
CA THR A 109 1.53 -31.96 16.23
C THR A 109 0.06 -32.29 15.94
N GLY A 110 -0.23 -33.48 15.39
CA GLY A 110 -1.57 -33.85 14.99
C GLY A 110 -2.12 -32.97 13.86
N ASP A 111 -3.44 -33.04 13.63
CA ASP A 111 -4.11 -32.24 12.61
C ASP A 111 -4.35 -30.81 13.12
N THR A 112 -3.65 -29.83 12.54
CA THR A 112 -3.64 -28.43 12.98
C THR A 112 -3.92 -27.47 11.82
N LEU A 113 -4.78 -26.48 12.04
CA LEU A 113 -4.97 -25.34 11.14
C LEU A 113 -4.03 -24.21 11.56
N VAL A 114 -3.27 -23.61 10.65
CA VAL A 114 -2.50 -22.40 10.94
C VAL A 114 -3.18 -21.21 10.28
N VAL A 115 -3.40 -20.12 11.02
CA VAL A 115 -4.01 -18.89 10.50
C VAL A 115 -3.24 -17.64 10.91
N THR A 116 -3.12 -16.69 9.99
CA THR A 116 -2.56 -15.35 10.25
C THR A 116 -3.37 -14.27 9.53
N ASP A 117 -3.28 -13.03 10.01
CA ASP A 117 -3.99 -11.88 9.42
C ASP A 117 -3.64 -11.66 7.94
N ALA A 118 -4.62 -11.76 7.04
CA ALA A 118 -4.49 -11.37 5.63
C ALA A 118 -5.04 -9.96 5.32
N ARG A 119 -5.37 -9.21 6.38
CA ARG A 119 -6.11 -7.94 6.38
C ARG A 119 -7.52 -8.14 5.82
N ARG A 120 -8.31 -7.06 5.76
CA ARG A 120 -9.64 -7.05 5.12
C ARG A 120 -10.61 -8.11 5.66
N HIS A 121 -10.49 -8.45 6.94
CA HIS A 121 -11.28 -9.50 7.59
C HIS A 121 -11.06 -10.89 6.98
N GLU A 122 -9.85 -11.15 6.47
CA GLU A 122 -9.45 -12.41 5.90
C GLU A 122 -8.24 -13.00 6.62
N VAL A 123 -8.02 -14.29 6.37
CA VAL A 123 -6.87 -15.02 6.92
C VAL A 123 -6.05 -15.63 5.81
N TYR A 124 -4.73 -15.62 5.99
CA TYR A 124 -3.85 -16.59 5.35
C TYR A 124 -3.93 -17.86 6.16
N TRP A 125 -4.07 -18.99 5.47
CA TRP A 125 -4.27 -20.26 6.13
C TRP A 125 -3.57 -21.41 5.43
N ALA A 126 -3.21 -22.43 6.20
CA ALA A 126 -2.72 -23.73 5.73
C ALA A 126 -3.06 -24.81 6.76
N ARG A 127 -3.20 -26.06 6.33
CA ARG A 127 -3.45 -27.21 7.22
C ARG A 127 -2.23 -28.09 7.30
N TYR A 128 -1.97 -28.61 8.49
CA TYR A 128 -0.81 -29.45 8.81
C TYR A 128 -1.26 -30.73 9.48
N ARG A 129 -0.47 -31.78 9.29
CA ARG A 129 -0.53 -33.03 10.04
C ARG A 129 0.87 -33.37 10.50
N ASP A 130 1.07 -33.41 11.81
CA ASP A 130 2.37 -33.72 12.43
C ASP A 130 3.51 -32.88 11.85
N GLY A 131 3.29 -31.57 11.75
CA GLY A 131 4.27 -30.63 11.21
C GLY A 131 4.28 -30.49 9.68
N VAL A 132 3.67 -31.42 8.95
CA VAL A 132 3.72 -31.45 7.47
C VAL A 132 2.50 -30.77 6.88
N ARG A 133 2.71 -29.81 5.97
CA ARG A 133 1.62 -29.13 5.26
C ARG A 133 0.86 -30.08 4.34
N ILE A 134 -0.45 -30.17 4.51
CA ILE A 134 -1.37 -31.01 3.71
C ILE A 134 -2.33 -30.20 2.83
N ALA A 135 -2.53 -28.91 3.10
CA ALA A 135 -3.30 -27.99 2.26
C ALA A 135 -2.84 -26.54 2.43
N GLY A 136 -3.03 -25.71 1.40
CA GLY A 136 -2.60 -24.30 1.39
C GLY A 136 -1.12 -24.12 0.95
N PRO A 137 -0.56 -22.90 1.08
CA PRO A 137 -1.16 -21.75 1.73
C PRO A 137 -2.22 -21.10 0.82
N ALA A 138 -3.30 -20.61 1.39
CA ALA A 138 -4.35 -19.90 0.68
C ALA A 138 -4.80 -18.67 1.48
N VAL A 139 -5.65 -17.86 0.87
CA VAL A 139 -6.25 -16.66 1.48
C VAL A 139 -7.77 -16.71 1.27
N GLY A 140 -8.52 -16.31 2.28
CA GLY A 140 -9.98 -16.21 2.19
C GLY A 140 -10.61 -15.66 3.46
N SER A 141 -11.91 -15.42 3.40
CA SER A 141 -12.67 -15.05 4.60
C SER A 141 -12.66 -16.22 5.60
N PRO A 142 -12.62 -15.97 6.92
CA PRO A 142 -12.62 -17.02 7.94
C PRO A 142 -13.77 -18.02 7.77
N THR A 143 -14.94 -17.54 7.31
CA THR A 143 -16.13 -18.37 7.06
C THR A 143 -16.02 -19.28 5.84
N ASP A 144 -15.13 -18.97 4.90
CA ASP A 144 -14.90 -19.79 3.69
C ASP A 144 -13.74 -20.78 3.86
N VAL A 145 -12.99 -20.70 4.96
CA VAL A 145 -11.87 -21.62 5.24
C VAL A 145 -12.40 -22.92 5.80
N ASP A 146 -12.18 -24.03 5.09
CA ASP A 146 -12.45 -25.39 5.60
C ASP A 146 -11.30 -25.87 6.52
N PRO A 147 -11.52 -25.98 7.85
CA PRO A 147 -10.53 -26.54 8.77
C PRO A 147 -10.31 -28.05 8.56
N GLY A 148 -11.24 -28.71 7.87
CA GLY A 148 -11.37 -30.16 7.73
C GLY A 148 -11.25 -30.90 9.05
N THR A 149 -10.21 -31.73 9.19
CA THR A 149 -9.95 -32.59 10.35
C THR A 149 -9.12 -31.91 11.45
N ALA A 150 -8.79 -30.63 11.31
CA ALA A 150 -8.00 -29.92 12.31
C ALA A 150 -8.67 -29.97 13.70
N LEU A 151 -7.91 -30.39 14.70
CA LEU A 151 -8.34 -30.45 16.10
C LEU A 151 -7.84 -29.26 16.91
N THR A 152 -6.84 -28.54 16.40
CA THR A 152 -6.28 -27.33 17.00
C THR A 152 -6.02 -26.28 15.94
N VAL A 153 -5.83 -25.04 16.38
CA VAL A 153 -5.46 -23.91 15.53
C VAL A 153 -4.23 -23.19 16.09
N ALA A 154 -3.25 -22.88 15.25
CA ALA A 154 -2.05 -22.12 15.59
C ALA A 154 -1.97 -20.80 14.80
N GLY A 155 -1.00 -19.95 15.13
CA GLY A 155 -0.84 -18.63 14.54
C GLY A 155 -1.59 -17.53 15.31
N SER A 156 -2.05 -16.50 14.60
CA SER A 156 -2.56 -15.28 15.23
C SER A 156 -3.74 -15.55 16.16
N PRO A 157 -3.65 -15.25 17.47
CA PRO A 157 -4.70 -15.60 18.44
C PRO A 157 -6.06 -14.99 18.11
N GLU A 158 -6.08 -13.74 17.66
CA GLU A 158 -7.31 -13.03 17.28
C GLU A 158 -8.03 -13.70 16.11
N HIS A 159 -7.27 -14.26 15.16
CA HIS A 159 -7.82 -14.92 13.97
C HIS A 159 -8.13 -16.39 14.24
N ALA A 160 -7.33 -17.06 15.07
CA ALA A 160 -7.57 -18.42 15.55
C ALA A 160 -8.90 -18.53 16.30
N ALA A 161 -9.28 -17.51 17.08
CA ALA A 161 -10.55 -17.46 17.80
C ALA A 161 -11.79 -17.55 16.88
N LEU A 162 -11.66 -17.28 15.58
CA LEU A 162 -12.76 -17.32 14.61
C LEU A 162 -13.16 -18.75 14.20
N PHE A 163 -12.37 -19.76 14.55
CA PHE A 163 -12.56 -21.15 14.10
C PHE A 163 -13.19 -22.07 15.16
N GLY A 164 -13.32 -21.63 16.41
CA GLY A 164 -13.87 -22.46 17.49
C GLY A 164 -13.01 -23.68 17.86
N LEU A 165 -11.75 -23.71 17.43
CA LEU A 165 -10.77 -24.75 17.77
C LEU A 165 -9.86 -24.27 18.93
N PRO A 166 -9.33 -25.17 19.77
CA PRO A 166 -8.32 -24.82 20.77
C PRO A 166 -7.07 -24.20 20.13
N LEU A 167 -6.65 -23.05 20.65
CA LEU A 167 -5.39 -22.40 20.26
C LEU A 167 -4.19 -23.21 20.77
N CYS A 168 -3.19 -23.42 19.92
CA CYS A 168 -1.90 -23.99 20.27
C CYS A 168 -0.74 -23.10 19.78
N GLU A 169 0.44 -23.30 20.39
CA GLU A 169 1.67 -22.64 19.96
C GLU A 169 2.25 -23.30 18.69
N PRO A 170 2.96 -22.54 17.83
CA PRO A 170 3.33 -21.15 18.02
C PRO A 170 2.30 -20.14 17.44
N ILE A 171 2.22 -18.96 18.05
CA ILE A 171 1.29 -17.89 17.61
C ILE A 171 1.83 -16.98 16.48
N TYR A 172 3.10 -17.14 16.09
CA TYR A 172 3.77 -16.49 14.96
C TYR A 172 5.00 -17.33 14.51
N PRO A 173 5.60 -17.07 13.34
CA PRO A 173 6.78 -17.79 12.88
C PRO A 173 7.95 -17.70 13.88
N THR A 174 8.48 -18.84 14.30
CA THR A 174 9.60 -18.90 15.25
C THR A 174 10.94 -19.06 14.52
N PRO A 175 12.07 -18.60 15.08
CA PRO A 175 13.40 -18.81 14.48
C PRO A 175 13.70 -20.27 14.16
N ALA A 176 13.52 -21.17 15.13
CA ALA A 176 13.69 -22.61 14.92
C ALA A 176 12.69 -23.17 13.90
N GLY A 177 11.44 -22.69 13.89
CA GLY A 177 10.46 -23.07 12.88
C GLY A 177 10.85 -22.66 11.46
N LEU A 178 11.44 -21.47 11.27
CA LEU A 178 11.95 -21.02 9.98
C LEU A 178 13.05 -21.96 9.47
N VAL A 179 14.04 -22.30 10.32
CA VAL A 179 15.13 -23.22 9.98
C VAL A 179 14.61 -24.63 9.66
N ALA A 180 13.67 -25.13 10.46
CA ALA A 180 13.03 -26.44 10.24
C ALA A 180 12.14 -26.48 8.98
N ALA A 181 11.66 -25.32 8.50
CA ALA A 181 10.86 -25.23 7.29
C ALA A 181 11.68 -25.24 5.99
N VAL A 182 13.02 -25.22 6.06
CA VAL A 182 13.89 -25.38 4.89
C VAL A 182 13.79 -26.85 4.43
N PRO A 183 13.32 -27.12 3.20
CA PRO A 183 12.99 -28.48 2.78
C PRO A 183 14.22 -29.37 2.56
N ASP A 184 15.32 -28.77 2.06
CA ASP A 184 16.56 -29.49 1.78
C ASP A 184 17.75 -28.52 1.85
N TRP A 185 18.61 -28.71 2.86
CA TRP A 185 19.82 -27.91 3.07
C TRP A 185 20.97 -28.27 2.12
N SER A 186 20.89 -29.40 1.42
CA SER A 186 21.90 -29.82 0.44
C SER A 186 21.75 -29.10 -0.91
N VAL A 187 20.60 -28.48 -1.16
CA VAL A 187 20.28 -27.77 -2.40
C VAL A 187 20.59 -26.29 -2.24
N SER A 188 21.34 -25.72 -3.20
CA SER A 188 21.58 -24.27 -3.23
C SER A 188 20.27 -23.50 -3.36
N PRO A 189 20.04 -22.45 -2.55
CA PRO A 189 18.77 -21.74 -2.56
C PRO A 189 18.55 -20.99 -3.88
N ILE A 190 17.28 -20.95 -4.30
CA ILE A 190 16.83 -20.15 -5.44
C ILE A 190 16.61 -18.67 -5.02
N PRO A 191 16.56 -17.72 -5.96
CA PRO A 191 16.19 -16.34 -5.64
C PRO A 191 14.89 -16.24 -4.86
N LEU A 192 14.83 -15.35 -3.87
CA LEU A 192 13.67 -15.20 -2.99
C LEU A 192 12.43 -14.75 -3.78
N VAL A 193 11.33 -15.47 -3.64
CA VAL A 193 10.03 -15.15 -4.24
C VAL A 193 9.00 -14.89 -3.15
N ALA A 194 8.41 -13.70 -3.16
CA ALA A 194 7.38 -13.33 -2.20
C ALA A 194 6.06 -14.07 -2.49
N LEU A 195 5.48 -14.69 -1.47
CA LEU A 195 4.21 -15.43 -1.55
C LEU A 195 3.01 -14.48 -1.46
N TYR A 196 2.84 -13.64 -2.49
CA TYR A 196 1.67 -12.76 -2.62
C TYR A 196 0.42 -13.54 -3.05
N LEU A 197 -0.35 -14.03 -2.08
CA LEU A 197 -1.60 -14.76 -2.35
C LEU A 197 -2.77 -13.85 -2.74
N ARG A 198 -2.65 -12.54 -2.47
CA ARG A 198 -3.53 -11.51 -3.02
C ARG A 198 -2.75 -10.55 -3.90
N ARG A 199 -3.41 -10.06 -4.95
CA ARG A 199 -2.93 -8.88 -5.67
C ARG A 199 -2.86 -7.70 -4.69
N PRO A 200 -1.75 -6.95 -4.67
CA PRO A 200 -1.68 -5.72 -3.90
C PRO A 200 -2.81 -4.75 -4.27
N ASP A 201 -3.31 -4.03 -3.29
CA ASP A 201 -4.36 -3.02 -3.48
C ASP A 201 -3.86 -1.78 -4.19
N ALA A 202 -2.57 -1.53 -4.03
CA ALA A 202 -1.85 -0.61 -4.87
C ALA A 202 -2.03 -1.12 -6.30
N LYS A 203 -2.98 -0.52 -7.02
CA LYS A 203 -3.13 -0.73 -8.45
C LYS A 203 -1.72 -0.53 -9.02
N PRO A 204 -1.15 -1.56 -9.69
CA PRO A 204 0.11 -1.35 -10.37
C PRO A 204 -0.04 -0.11 -11.25
N ILE A 205 1.03 0.68 -11.33
CA ILE A 205 1.07 1.86 -12.19
C ILE A 205 0.95 1.35 -13.63
N THR A 206 -0.27 1.11 -14.09
CA THR A 206 -0.59 0.60 -15.42
C THR A 206 -1.18 1.74 -16.23
N ALA A 207 -0.33 2.32 -17.07
CA ALA A 207 -0.58 3.14 -18.25
C ALA A 207 0.59 4.12 -18.31
N ASP A 208 1.60 3.66 -19.06
CA ASP A 208 2.74 4.32 -19.68
C ASP A 208 3.52 5.33 -18.87
N ASN A 209 4.84 5.13 -18.82
CA ASN A 209 5.85 6.10 -18.38
C ASN A 209 5.90 7.35 -19.30
N GLU A 210 4.87 7.54 -20.11
CA GLU A 210 4.78 8.61 -21.06
C GLU A 210 4.51 9.91 -20.29
N PRO A 211 5.30 10.96 -20.58
CA PRO A 211 5.24 12.19 -19.81
C PRO A 211 3.87 12.84 -20.00
N ILE A 212 3.23 13.17 -18.87
CA ILE A 212 2.03 13.99 -18.89
C ILE A 212 2.43 15.44 -19.14
N VAL A 213 1.99 16.00 -20.27
CA VAL A 213 2.22 17.40 -20.66
C VAL A 213 0.96 18.22 -20.37
N ILE A 214 1.15 19.45 -19.89
CA ILE A 214 0.05 20.39 -19.68
C ILE A 214 0.14 21.48 -20.74
N GLY A 215 -1.00 21.86 -21.30
CA GLY A 215 -1.10 22.95 -22.26
C GLY A 215 -2.53 23.47 -22.34
N THR A 216 -2.75 24.49 -23.19
CA THR A 216 -4.06 25.10 -23.40
C THR A 216 -5.08 24.07 -23.87
N LEU A 217 -6.28 24.11 -23.27
CA LEU A 217 -7.42 23.32 -23.71
C LEU A 217 -8.03 23.94 -24.97
N THR A 218 -8.39 23.13 -25.95
CA THR A 218 -8.88 23.59 -27.26
C THR A 218 -10.32 23.11 -27.51
N PRO A 219 -11.06 23.71 -28.46
CA PRO A 219 -12.38 23.23 -28.84
C PRO A 219 -12.42 21.74 -29.26
N ALA A 220 -11.31 21.19 -29.76
CA ALA A 220 -11.21 19.78 -30.11
C ALA A 220 -11.26 18.82 -28.89
N ASP A 221 -11.11 19.35 -27.67
CA ASP A 221 -11.06 18.58 -26.43
C ASP A 221 -12.41 18.46 -25.73
N VAL A 222 -13.36 19.29 -26.14
CA VAL A 222 -14.63 19.51 -25.45
C VAL A 222 -15.42 18.21 -25.25
N ASP A 223 -15.44 17.33 -26.25
CA ASP A 223 -16.11 16.02 -26.14
C ASP A 223 -15.46 15.14 -25.07
N ARG A 224 -14.12 15.14 -24.99
CA ARG A 224 -13.39 14.36 -24.00
C ARG A 224 -13.52 14.98 -22.60
N CYS A 225 -13.58 16.30 -22.49
CA CYS A 225 -13.90 16.99 -21.24
C CYS A 225 -15.28 16.59 -20.73
N ALA A 226 -16.31 16.60 -21.56
CA ALA A 226 -17.65 16.18 -21.18
C ALA A 226 -17.71 14.69 -20.75
N GLN A 227 -16.97 13.82 -21.44
CA GLN A 227 -16.84 12.40 -21.06
C GLN A 227 -16.12 12.20 -19.72
N LEU A 228 -15.11 13.02 -19.44
CA LEU A 228 -14.44 12.98 -18.15
C LEU A 228 -15.42 13.49 -17.08
N GLU A 229 -15.99 14.69 -17.24
CA GLU A 229 -16.93 15.31 -16.31
C GLU A 229 -18.07 14.36 -15.89
N SER A 230 -18.66 13.61 -16.83
CA SER A 230 -19.71 12.63 -16.54
C SER A 230 -19.24 11.46 -15.64
N GLN A 231 -17.96 11.12 -15.64
CA GLN A 231 -17.38 10.11 -14.75
C GLN A 231 -17.14 10.62 -13.32
N PHE A 232 -16.96 11.92 -13.12
CA PHE A 232 -16.71 12.51 -11.78
C PHE A 232 -18.00 12.91 -11.09
N PHE A 233 -18.93 13.47 -11.84
CA PHE A 233 -20.11 14.14 -11.33
C PHE A 233 -21.39 13.41 -11.73
N ASP A 234 -21.35 12.09 -11.87
CA ASP A 234 -22.53 11.30 -12.19
C ASP A 234 -23.61 11.56 -11.12
N GLY A 235 -24.69 12.22 -11.53
CA GLY A 235 -25.73 12.75 -10.64
C GLY A 235 -25.68 14.27 -10.41
N ASP A 236 -24.52 14.90 -10.23
CA ASP A 236 -24.37 16.33 -9.85
C ASP A 236 -24.32 17.31 -11.04
N ASN A 237 -25.08 17.03 -12.11
CA ASN A 237 -25.22 17.87 -13.30
C ASN A 237 -23.87 18.14 -14.03
N PRO A 238 -23.24 17.09 -14.59
CA PRO A 238 -21.99 17.24 -15.32
C PRO A 238 -22.15 18.20 -16.50
N TRP A 239 -21.14 19.02 -16.74
CA TRP A 239 -21.13 19.97 -17.85
C TRP A 239 -21.19 19.25 -19.21
N PRO A 240 -22.19 19.57 -20.05
CA PRO A 240 -22.20 19.08 -21.43
C PRO A 240 -21.10 19.77 -22.25
N ALA A 241 -20.74 19.17 -23.38
CA ALA A 241 -19.80 19.73 -24.35
C ALA A 241 -20.04 21.23 -24.63
N ALA A 242 -21.29 21.61 -24.89
CA ALA A 242 -21.67 22.99 -25.18
C ALA A 242 -21.38 23.99 -24.03
N ALA A 243 -21.24 23.53 -22.79
CA ALA A 243 -20.81 24.38 -21.69
C ALA A 243 -19.31 24.70 -21.80
N PHE A 244 -18.47 23.70 -22.04
CA PHE A 244 -17.04 23.91 -22.28
C PHE A 244 -16.78 24.81 -23.50
N ASP A 245 -17.53 24.65 -24.60
CA ASP A 245 -17.40 25.55 -25.76
C ASP A 245 -17.60 27.02 -25.40
N ARG A 246 -18.63 27.33 -24.58
CA ARG A 246 -18.90 28.70 -24.13
C ARG A 246 -17.80 29.22 -23.22
N GLU A 247 -17.31 28.38 -22.32
CA GLU A 247 -16.22 28.76 -21.42
C GLU A 247 -14.91 29.01 -22.17
N LEU A 248 -14.58 28.19 -23.17
CA LEU A 248 -13.38 28.34 -24.00
C LEU A 248 -13.45 29.56 -24.93
N ALA A 249 -14.64 29.98 -25.34
CA ALA A 249 -14.83 31.17 -26.16
C ALA A 249 -14.67 32.48 -25.38
N ASN A 250 -14.69 32.45 -24.05
CA ASN A 250 -14.64 33.65 -23.21
C ASN A 250 -13.18 34.05 -22.90
N SER A 251 -12.77 35.24 -23.35
CA SER A 251 -11.41 35.77 -23.15
C SER A 251 -10.99 36.00 -21.69
N TYR A 252 -11.94 36.01 -20.76
CA TYR A 252 -11.65 36.11 -19.32
C TYR A 252 -11.30 34.77 -18.68
N ASN A 253 -11.48 33.68 -19.43
CA ASN A 253 -11.28 32.33 -18.95
C ASN A 253 -9.91 31.79 -19.38
N CYS A 254 -9.34 30.95 -18.52
CA CYS A 254 -8.17 30.14 -18.83
C CYS A 254 -8.51 28.68 -18.53
N TYR A 255 -8.37 27.84 -19.55
CA TYR A 255 -8.55 26.40 -19.44
C TYR A 255 -7.31 25.67 -19.95
N VAL A 256 -6.88 24.68 -19.18
CA VAL A 256 -5.70 23.87 -19.46
C VAL A 256 -6.05 22.39 -19.41
N GLY A 257 -5.39 21.60 -20.24
CA GLY A 257 -5.53 20.15 -20.34
C GLY A 257 -4.22 19.43 -20.02
N ALA A 258 -4.33 18.32 -19.30
CA ALA A 258 -3.24 17.37 -19.08
C ALA A 258 -3.38 16.20 -20.06
N ARG A 259 -2.34 15.92 -20.85
CA ARG A 259 -2.32 14.85 -21.84
C ARG A 259 -1.17 13.87 -21.65
N THR A 260 -1.42 12.61 -21.98
CA THR A 260 -0.41 11.59 -22.25
C THR A 260 -0.60 11.13 -23.69
N ALA A 261 0.44 11.15 -24.51
CA ALA A 261 0.31 11.12 -25.98
C ALA A 261 -0.82 12.06 -26.46
N ASP A 262 -1.75 11.52 -27.23
CA ASP A 262 -2.92 12.21 -27.77
C ASP A 262 -4.15 12.12 -26.86
N THR A 263 -4.02 11.52 -25.67
CA THR A 263 -5.14 11.31 -24.76
C THR A 263 -5.20 12.39 -23.69
N LEU A 264 -6.32 13.13 -23.64
CA LEU A 264 -6.63 14.02 -22.52
C LEU A 264 -7.02 13.21 -21.29
N VAL A 265 -6.25 13.37 -20.22
CA VAL A 265 -6.37 12.66 -18.93
C VAL A 265 -6.77 13.57 -17.78
N GLY A 266 -6.89 14.87 -18.01
CA GLY A 266 -7.43 15.82 -17.05
C GLY A 266 -7.51 17.22 -17.62
N TYR A 267 -8.24 18.11 -16.95
CA TYR A 267 -8.33 19.51 -17.30
C TYR A 267 -8.65 20.35 -16.06
N ALA A 268 -8.45 21.65 -16.19
CA ALA A 268 -8.79 22.63 -15.18
C ALA A 268 -9.19 23.95 -15.84
N GLY A 269 -10.04 24.72 -15.17
CA GLY A 269 -10.55 25.99 -15.66
C GLY A 269 -10.69 27.04 -14.56
N ILE A 270 -10.35 28.29 -14.90
CA ILE A 270 -10.47 29.46 -14.03
C ILE A 270 -11.00 30.64 -14.84
N THR A 271 -11.77 31.53 -14.20
CA THR A 271 -12.19 32.80 -14.78
C THR A 271 -11.65 33.99 -14.00
N ARG A 272 -11.42 35.11 -14.70
CA ARG A 272 -11.16 36.42 -14.09
C ARG A 272 -12.48 37.15 -13.84
N LEU A 273 -12.72 37.50 -12.59
CA LEU A 273 -13.87 38.28 -12.14
C LEU A 273 -13.58 39.79 -12.22
N GLY A 274 -14.62 40.54 -12.62
CA GLY A 274 -14.58 42.00 -12.70
C GLY A 274 -13.86 42.56 -13.93
N HIS A 275 -14.06 43.86 -14.18
CA HIS A 275 -13.51 44.57 -15.35
C HIS A 275 -12.35 45.52 -15.01
N THR A 276 -12.14 45.83 -13.73
CA THR A 276 -11.12 46.76 -13.25
C THR A 276 -10.31 46.13 -12.11
N PRO A 277 -8.97 46.31 -12.07
CA PRO A 277 -8.13 45.81 -10.97
C PRO A 277 -8.49 46.41 -9.59
N PRO A 278 -8.11 45.74 -8.48
CA PRO A 278 -7.48 44.41 -8.44
C PRO A 278 -8.48 43.32 -8.86
N PHE A 279 -8.03 42.40 -9.71
CA PHE A 279 -8.87 41.32 -10.18
C PHE A 279 -8.96 40.20 -9.14
N GLU A 280 -10.13 39.57 -9.08
CA GLU A 280 -10.35 38.32 -8.38
C GLU A 280 -10.56 37.21 -9.42
N TYR A 281 -10.40 35.96 -8.99
CA TYR A 281 -10.51 34.81 -9.88
C TYR A 281 -11.32 33.69 -9.22
N GLU A 282 -11.99 32.88 -10.03
CA GLU A 282 -12.79 31.75 -9.56
C GLU A 282 -12.42 30.49 -10.35
N VAL A 283 -12.00 29.45 -9.64
CA VAL A 283 -11.72 28.13 -10.23
C VAL A 283 -13.05 27.43 -10.45
N HIS A 284 -13.38 27.16 -11.70
CA HIS A 284 -14.64 26.51 -12.05
C HIS A 284 -14.59 24.99 -11.85
N THR A 285 -13.50 24.35 -12.31
CA THR A 285 -13.39 22.89 -12.30
C THR A 285 -11.94 22.44 -12.36
N ILE A 286 -11.66 21.29 -11.73
CA ILE A 286 -10.42 20.53 -11.88
C ILE A 286 -10.80 19.05 -11.88
N ALA A 287 -10.53 18.35 -12.98
CA ALA A 287 -10.81 16.93 -13.14
C ALA A 287 -9.56 16.18 -13.61
N VAL A 288 -9.32 15.00 -13.04
CA VAL A 288 -8.19 14.13 -13.42
C VAL A 288 -8.66 12.70 -13.44
N ASP A 289 -8.65 12.10 -14.62
CA ASP A 289 -9.08 10.73 -14.92
C ASP A 289 -8.65 9.78 -13.79
N PRO A 290 -9.58 8.96 -13.22
CA PRO A 290 -9.27 8.06 -12.11
C PRO A 290 -8.03 7.18 -12.32
N ALA A 291 -7.71 6.81 -13.57
CA ALA A 291 -6.53 6.00 -13.91
C ALA A 291 -5.18 6.76 -13.75
N TYR A 292 -5.23 8.09 -13.71
CA TYR A 292 -4.05 8.99 -13.68
C TYR A 292 -3.93 9.80 -12.38
N ARG A 293 -4.79 9.52 -11.38
CA ARG A 293 -4.72 10.16 -10.05
C ARG A 293 -3.49 9.71 -9.25
N GLY A 294 -3.16 10.47 -8.20
CA GLY A 294 -1.99 10.20 -7.34
C GLY A 294 -0.63 10.53 -7.98
N ARG A 295 -0.61 11.03 -9.23
CA ARG A 295 0.60 11.38 -9.98
C ARG A 295 0.95 12.88 -9.95
N GLY A 296 0.32 13.64 -9.06
CA GLY A 296 0.49 15.10 -8.98
C GLY A 296 -0.14 15.90 -10.12
N VAL A 297 -0.90 15.28 -11.04
CA VAL A 297 -1.53 15.95 -12.19
C VAL A 297 -2.45 17.10 -11.75
N GLY A 298 -3.34 16.85 -10.78
CA GLY A 298 -4.24 17.89 -10.27
C GLY A 298 -3.48 19.08 -9.66
N ARG A 299 -2.34 18.83 -9.02
CA ARG A 299 -1.47 19.90 -8.49
C ARG A 299 -0.85 20.73 -9.60
N ARG A 300 -0.38 20.08 -10.67
CA ARG A 300 0.22 20.77 -11.81
C ARG A 300 -0.83 21.58 -12.58
N LEU A 301 -2.02 21.02 -12.80
CA LEU A 301 -3.16 21.74 -13.39
C LEU A 301 -3.54 22.98 -12.57
N LEU A 302 -3.64 22.83 -11.24
CA LEU A 302 -3.88 23.95 -10.34
C LEU A 302 -2.78 25.00 -10.44
N GLY A 303 -1.51 24.58 -10.55
CA GLY A 303 -0.36 25.47 -10.76
C GLY A 303 -0.56 26.42 -11.95
N GLU A 304 -0.96 25.91 -13.11
CA GLU A 304 -1.24 26.76 -14.29
C GLU A 304 -2.35 27.79 -14.02
N LEU A 305 -3.40 27.40 -13.27
CA LEU A 305 -4.47 28.34 -12.91
C LEU A 305 -3.98 29.43 -11.96
N LEU A 306 -3.12 29.07 -11.00
CA LEU A 306 -2.48 30.02 -10.09
C LEU A 306 -1.58 30.99 -10.86
N ASP A 307 -0.81 30.50 -11.82
CA ASP A 307 0.07 31.32 -12.66
C ASP A 307 -0.74 32.30 -13.52
N PHE A 308 -1.88 31.87 -14.07
CA PHE A 308 -2.80 32.74 -14.79
C PHE A 308 -3.42 33.84 -13.89
N ALA A 309 -3.79 33.49 -12.66
CA ALA A 309 -4.33 34.45 -11.70
C ALA A 309 -3.28 35.41 -11.13
N GLY A 310 -2.00 35.03 -11.17
CA GLY A 310 -0.89 35.80 -10.64
C GLY A 310 -1.07 36.09 -9.15
N SER A 311 -1.04 37.37 -8.79
CA SER A 311 -1.21 37.85 -7.42
C SER A 311 -2.67 38.08 -7.01
N GLY A 312 -3.64 37.81 -7.89
CA GLY A 312 -5.06 38.00 -7.58
C GLY A 312 -5.56 37.05 -6.49
N ALA A 313 -6.62 37.46 -5.78
CA ALA A 313 -7.32 36.56 -4.87
C ALA A 313 -8.09 35.51 -5.69
N ILE A 314 -8.09 34.26 -5.22
CA ILE A 314 -8.68 33.13 -5.94
C ILE A 314 -9.70 32.42 -5.05
N TYR A 315 -10.89 32.16 -5.59
CA TYR A 315 -11.98 31.46 -4.92
C TYR A 315 -12.24 30.11 -5.60
N LEU A 316 -12.74 29.16 -4.81
CA LEU A 316 -13.25 27.88 -5.32
C LEU A 316 -14.30 27.29 -4.38
N GLU A 317 -15.18 26.47 -4.94
CA GLU A 317 -16.07 25.58 -4.21
C GLU A 317 -15.60 24.13 -4.31
N VAL A 318 -15.66 23.43 -3.18
CA VAL A 318 -15.32 22.00 -3.14
C VAL A 318 -16.28 21.26 -2.21
N ARG A 319 -16.77 20.08 -2.63
CA ARG A 319 -17.59 19.21 -1.78
C ARG A 319 -16.90 18.97 -0.44
N THR A 320 -17.66 19.02 0.65
CA THR A 320 -17.11 18.85 2.00
C THR A 320 -16.53 17.45 2.26
N ASP A 321 -16.94 16.45 1.48
CA ASP A 321 -16.46 15.07 1.54
C ASP A 321 -15.25 14.79 0.62
N ASN A 322 -14.81 15.76 -0.19
CA ASN A 322 -13.66 15.61 -1.07
C ASN A 322 -12.35 15.94 -0.36
N GLU A 323 -11.98 15.10 0.61
CA GLU A 323 -10.80 15.30 1.46
C GLU A 323 -9.50 15.44 0.66
N THR A 324 -9.38 14.72 -0.46
CA THR A 324 -8.20 14.76 -1.33
C THR A 324 -8.04 16.14 -1.97
N ALA A 325 -9.10 16.71 -2.54
CA ALA A 325 -9.05 18.05 -3.12
C ALA A 325 -8.84 19.12 -2.05
N ILE A 326 -9.54 19.01 -0.90
CA ILE A 326 -9.38 19.95 0.22
C ILE A 326 -7.92 19.98 0.71
N ALA A 327 -7.28 18.81 0.85
CA ALA A 327 -5.88 18.73 1.25
C ALA A 327 -4.95 19.37 0.19
N LEU A 328 -5.21 19.13 -1.10
CA LEU A 328 -4.47 19.77 -2.19
C LEU A 328 -4.59 21.30 -2.14
N TYR A 329 -5.80 21.84 -2.03
CA TYR A 329 -6.03 23.29 -2.00
C TYR A 329 -5.37 23.95 -0.78
N ARG A 330 -5.50 23.35 0.40
CA ARG A 330 -4.78 23.83 1.61
C ARG A 330 -3.27 23.83 1.42
N SER A 331 -2.72 22.83 0.73
CA SER A 331 -1.27 22.72 0.51
C SER A 331 -0.68 23.84 -0.37
N VAL A 332 -1.53 24.60 -1.07
CA VAL A 332 -1.12 25.75 -1.90
C VAL A 332 -1.71 27.08 -1.41
N GLY A 333 -2.17 27.11 -0.15
CA GLY A 333 -2.55 28.34 0.55
C GLY A 333 -4.02 28.74 0.44
N PHE A 334 -4.92 27.84 0.02
CA PHE A 334 -6.35 28.10 0.17
C PHE A 334 -6.82 27.82 1.59
N GLU A 335 -7.63 28.73 2.12
CA GLU A 335 -8.28 28.62 3.41
C GLU A 335 -9.79 28.53 3.23
N ARG A 336 -10.47 27.79 4.13
CA ARG A 336 -11.93 27.74 4.13
C ARG A 336 -12.47 29.05 4.72
N ILE A 337 -13.25 29.79 3.94
CA ILE A 337 -13.88 31.04 4.37
C ILE A 337 -15.40 30.92 4.56
N GLY A 338 -16.01 29.85 4.06
CA GLY A 338 -17.46 29.67 4.14
C GLY A 338 -17.93 28.24 3.95
N LEU A 339 -19.24 28.07 4.07
CA LEU A 339 -19.98 26.85 3.74
C LEU A 339 -21.16 27.27 2.85
N ARG A 340 -21.37 26.56 1.75
CA ARG A 340 -22.53 26.69 0.87
C ARG A 340 -23.41 25.45 1.07
N PRO A 341 -24.49 25.56 1.88
CA PRO A 341 -25.35 24.41 2.15
C PRO A 341 -26.11 23.97 0.90
N ARG A 342 -26.21 22.67 0.67
CA ARG A 342 -26.92 22.06 -0.49
C ARG A 342 -26.50 22.68 -1.82
N TYR A 343 -25.20 22.94 -1.96
CA TYR A 343 -24.64 23.54 -3.17
C TYR A 343 -24.78 22.62 -4.38
N TYR A 344 -24.63 21.31 -4.16
CA TYR A 344 -24.80 20.28 -5.20
C TYR A 344 -26.26 19.82 -5.22
N PRO A 345 -27.09 20.19 -6.22
CA PRO A 345 -28.54 20.05 -6.13
C PRO A 345 -29.03 18.61 -6.12
N ALA A 346 -28.34 17.71 -6.82
CA ALA A 346 -28.78 16.32 -6.98
C ALA A 346 -28.45 15.45 -5.76
N SER A 347 -27.23 15.56 -5.25
CA SER A 347 -26.81 14.87 -4.02
C SER A 347 -27.28 15.58 -2.75
N GLY A 348 -27.60 16.87 -2.82
CA GLY A 348 -27.85 17.72 -1.65
C GLY A 348 -26.60 18.02 -0.84
N ALA A 349 -25.41 17.70 -1.36
CA ALA A 349 -24.15 17.88 -0.65
C ALA A 349 -23.80 19.37 -0.48
N ASP A 350 -23.08 19.65 0.61
CA ASP A 350 -22.55 20.98 0.90
C ASP A 350 -21.21 21.19 0.19
N ALA A 351 -20.88 22.45 -0.06
CA ALA A 351 -19.55 22.85 -0.51
C ALA A 351 -18.86 23.76 0.51
N TYR A 352 -17.55 23.59 0.71
CA TYR A 352 -16.73 24.64 1.30
C TYR A 352 -16.43 25.70 0.25
N LEU A 353 -16.63 26.96 0.63
CA LEU A 353 -16.06 28.09 -0.09
C LEU A 353 -14.64 28.29 0.44
N MET A 354 -13.65 28.18 -0.44
CA MET A 354 -12.25 28.37 -0.11
C MET A 354 -11.66 29.54 -0.88
N ARG A 355 -10.72 30.24 -0.25
CA ARG A 355 -10.05 31.42 -0.81
C ARG A 355 -8.55 31.33 -0.60
N ARG A 356 -7.78 31.69 -1.62
CA ARG A 356 -6.36 32.03 -1.52
C ARG A 356 -6.24 33.55 -1.62
N GLU A 357 -5.65 34.18 -0.61
CA GLU A 357 -5.48 35.63 -0.58
C GLU A 357 -4.57 36.12 -1.71
N ALA A 358 -4.77 37.38 -2.10
CA ALA A 358 -3.87 38.07 -3.02
C ALA A 358 -2.45 38.13 -2.42
N GLN A 359 -1.42 37.90 -3.23
CA GLN A 359 -0.02 37.85 -2.81
C GLN A 359 0.73 39.16 -3.03
#